data_AF-X1R138-F1
#
_entry.id   AF-X1R138-F1
#
_cell.length_a   1.000
_cell.length_b   1.000
_cell.length_c   1.000
_cell.angle_alpha   90.00
_cell.angle_beta   90.00
_cell.angle_gamma   90.00
#
_symmetry.space_group_name_H-M   'P 1'
#
loop_
_entity.id
_entity.type
_entity.pdbx_description
1 polymer ?
#
loop_
_entity_poly.entity_id
_entity_poly.type
_entity_poly.pdbx_seq_one_letter_code
_entity_poly.pdbx_strand_id
1 'polypeptide(L)'
;MVCYKYVNVCILLIFFGNISLGLFATPTSDPELIPREVLFGNPVKTRARLSPDGKLLAYLAPVDNVLNIWIKTIGLEDNRAVTKDKNRGIRYYFWAQD
;
A
#
# COMPACT_ATOMS: atom_id res chain seq x y z
N MET A 1 3.80 30.19 -71.34
CA MET A 1 3.93 30.55 -69.92
C MET A 1 2.78 29.91 -69.10
N VAL A 2 2.64 28.58 -69.10
CA VAL A 2 1.63 27.83 -68.29
C VAL A 2 2.18 26.46 -67.82
N CYS A 3 3.23 25.91 -68.45
CA CYS A 3 3.73 24.55 -68.15
C CYS A 3 4.60 24.44 -66.86
N TYR A 4 5.37 25.47 -66.48
CA TYR A 4 6.29 25.40 -65.32
C TYR A 4 5.60 25.56 -63.95
N LYS A 5 4.34 26.03 -63.94
CA LYS A 5 3.59 26.33 -62.71
C LYS A 5 2.96 25.07 -62.10
N TYR A 6 2.65 24.06 -62.91
CA TYR A 6 2.03 22.81 -62.45
C TYR A 6 3.06 21.75 -61.97
N VAL A 7 4.28 21.76 -62.50
CA VAL A 7 5.36 20.86 -62.04
C VAL A 7 5.81 21.22 -60.62
N ASN A 8 5.85 22.52 -60.27
CA ASN A 8 6.18 22.98 -58.92
C ASN A 8 5.08 22.72 -57.88
N VAL A 9 3.81 22.63 -58.30
CA VAL A 9 2.68 22.31 -57.38
C VAL A 9 2.64 20.81 -57.06
N CYS A 10 3.02 19.94 -58.01
CA CYS A 10 3.04 18.50 -57.77
C CYS A 10 4.26 18.00 -56.97
N ILE A 11 5.41 18.69 -57.00
CA ILE A 11 6.59 18.31 -56.20
C ILE A 11 6.45 18.72 -54.73
N LEU A 12 5.72 19.80 -54.44
CA LEU A 12 5.49 20.29 -53.07
C LEU A 12 4.48 19.46 -52.26
N LEU A 13 3.59 18.72 -52.94
CA LEU A 13 2.59 17.87 -52.28
C LEU A 13 3.08 16.47 -51.90
N ILE A 14 4.28 16.06 -52.36
CA ILE A 14 4.85 14.72 -52.06
C ILE A 14 5.83 14.78 -50.88
N PHE A 15 6.33 15.96 -50.49
CA PHE A 15 7.29 16.11 -49.38
C PHE A 15 6.65 16.29 -47.99
N PHE A 16 5.36 16.66 -47.89
CA PHE A 16 4.68 16.85 -46.60
C PHE A 16 3.80 15.65 -46.17
N GLY A 17 3.85 14.53 -46.90
CA GLY A 17 2.97 13.37 -46.68
C GLY A 17 3.50 12.30 -45.72
N ASN A 18 4.60 12.52 -45.00
CA ASN A 18 5.17 11.53 -44.07
C ASN A 18 5.53 12.16 -42.72
N ILE A 19 4.61 12.89 -42.09
CA ILE A 19 4.66 13.02 -40.64
C ILE A 19 4.10 11.72 -40.06
N SER A 20 5.04 10.79 -39.86
CA SER A 20 5.02 9.71 -38.87
C SER A 20 3.81 9.73 -37.94
N LEU A 21 2.85 8.82 -38.17
CA LEU A 21 2.06 8.26 -37.07
C LEU A 21 3.04 7.48 -36.18
N GLY A 22 3.56 8.12 -35.15
CA GLY A 22 4.57 7.47 -34.31
C GLY A 22 4.96 8.24 -33.07
N LEU A 23 4.01 8.78 -32.30
CA LEU A 23 4.25 9.21 -30.92
C LEU A 23 2.95 9.11 -30.10
N PHE A 24 2.52 7.89 -29.81
CA PHE A 24 1.83 7.61 -28.55
C PHE A 24 2.75 6.71 -27.72
N ALA A 25 3.91 7.23 -27.33
CA ALA A 25 4.64 6.66 -26.21
C ALA A 25 3.89 7.09 -24.96
N THR A 26 3.12 6.18 -24.35
CA THR A 26 2.62 6.41 -23.00
C THR A 26 3.83 6.55 -22.09
N PRO A 27 3.95 7.61 -21.27
CA PRO A 27 4.98 7.63 -20.24
C PRO A 27 4.76 6.41 -19.34
N THR A 28 5.68 5.45 -19.39
CA THR A 28 5.75 4.39 -18.39
C THR A 28 6.23 5.07 -17.12
N SER A 29 5.30 5.48 -16.25
CA SER A 29 5.65 5.86 -14.89
C SER A 29 6.12 4.60 -14.17
N ASP A 30 7.27 4.67 -13.50
CA ASP A 30 7.68 3.60 -12.61
C ASP A 30 6.55 3.32 -11.60
N PRO A 31 6.25 2.04 -11.30
CA PRO A 31 5.23 1.72 -10.33
C PRO A 31 5.61 2.28 -8.96
N GLU A 32 4.64 2.84 -8.26
CA GLU A 32 4.83 3.25 -6.87
C GLU A 32 5.26 2.03 -6.04
N LEU A 33 6.44 2.11 -5.44
CA LEU A 33 6.99 1.02 -4.64
C LEU A 33 6.27 0.95 -3.29
N ILE A 34 5.83 -0.25 -2.91
CA ILE A 34 5.28 -0.50 -1.56
C ILE A 34 6.42 -0.31 -0.55
N PRO A 35 6.27 0.57 0.46
CA PRO A 35 7.28 0.73 1.49
C PRO A 35 7.53 -0.59 2.23
N ARG A 36 8.80 -0.95 2.42
CA ARG A 36 9.21 -2.19 3.12
C ARG A 36 8.59 -2.31 4.52
N GLU A 37 8.36 -1.20 5.21
CA GLU A 37 7.77 -1.20 6.55
C GLU A 37 6.31 -1.71 6.53
N VAL A 38 5.59 -1.52 5.42
CA VAL A 38 4.22 -2.05 5.26
C VAL A 38 4.23 -3.58 5.15
N LEU A 39 5.24 -4.15 4.49
CA LEU A 39 5.34 -5.60 4.26
C LEU A 39 5.98 -6.35 5.43
N PHE A 40 6.98 -5.75 6.09
CA PHE A 40 7.84 -6.43 7.06
C PHE A 40 7.83 -5.80 8.45
N GLY A 41 7.14 -4.68 8.65
CA GLY A 41 6.97 -4.04 9.95
C GLY A 41 6.03 -4.81 10.88
N ASN A 42 5.99 -4.39 12.14
CA ASN A 42 5.00 -4.92 13.07
C ASN A 42 3.59 -4.48 12.67
N PRO A 43 2.59 -5.37 12.78
CA PRO A 43 1.20 -4.98 12.56
C PRO A 43 0.74 -3.99 13.63
N VAL A 44 -0.17 -3.10 13.27
CA VAL A 44 -0.78 -2.14 14.21
C VAL A 44 -1.58 -2.87 15.30
N LYS A 45 -2.39 -3.86 14.92
CA LYS A 45 -3.08 -4.80 15.82
C LYS A 45 -3.18 -6.17 15.15
N THR A 46 -3.03 -7.25 15.89
CA THR A 46 -3.20 -8.61 15.36
C THR A 46 -3.68 -9.60 16.43
N ARG A 47 -4.13 -10.78 15.99
CA ARG A 47 -4.55 -11.91 16.84
C ARG A 47 -5.67 -11.61 17.83
N ALA A 48 -6.59 -10.70 17.49
CA ALA A 48 -7.70 -10.32 18.35
C ALA A 48 -8.50 -11.53 18.90
N ARG A 49 -8.84 -11.49 20.19
CA ARG A 49 -9.65 -12.49 20.89
C ARG A 49 -10.55 -11.87 21.95
N LEU A 50 -11.82 -12.24 21.93
CA LEU A 50 -12.78 -11.93 22.99
C LEU A 50 -12.51 -12.79 24.22
N SER A 51 -12.72 -12.20 25.40
CA SER A 51 -12.81 -12.97 26.66
C SER A 51 -14.02 -13.92 26.61
N PRO A 52 -14.03 -15.01 27.40
CA PRO A 52 -15.15 -15.96 27.43
C PRO A 52 -16.50 -15.31 27.76
N ASP A 53 -16.51 -14.29 28.62
CA ASP A 53 -17.69 -13.52 29.00
C ASP A 53 -18.06 -12.39 28.01
N GLY A 54 -17.26 -12.21 26.95
CA GLY A 54 -17.46 -11.20 25.93
C GLY A 54 -17.29 -9.75 26.38
N LYS A 55 -16.69 -9.47 27.55
CA LYS A 55 -16.53 -8.08 28.04
C LYS A 55 -15.23 -7.42 27.61
N LEU A 56 -14.19 -8.21 27.37
CA LEU A 56 -12.85 -7.74 27.06
C LEU A 56 -12.40 -8.21 25.68
N LEU A 57 -11.67 -7.35 24.99
CA LEU A 57 -10.94 -7.68 23.78
C LEU A 57 -9.45 -7.65 24.08
N ALA A 58 -8.78 -8.79 23.93
CA ALA A 58 -7.32 -8.87 23.91
C ALA A 58 -6.81 -8.86 22.48
N TYR A 59 -5.65 -8.24 22.23
CA TYR A 59 -4.95 -8.24 20.93
C TYR A 59 -3.44 -8.03 21.13
N LEU A 60 -2.64 -8.32 20.10
CA LEU A 60 -1.23 -7.92 20.07
C LEU A 60 -1.05 -6.58 19.38
N ALA A 61 -0.25 -5.70 19.98
CA ALA A 61 0.20 -4.44 19.37
C ALA A 61 1.58 -4.05 19.92
N PRO A 62 2.38 -3.28 19.17
CA PRO A 62 3.74 -2.93 19.57
C PRO A 62 3.76 -1.96 20.75
N VAL A 63 4.65 -2.22 21.71
CA VAL A 63 5.16 -1.27 22.69
C VAL A 63 6.65 -1.13 22.39
N ASP A 64 7.12 0.09 22.10
CA ASP A 64 8.51 0.34 21.68
C ASP A 64 8.99 -0.61 20.55
N ASN A 65 8.12 -0.84 19.56
CA ASN A 65 8.35 -1.74 18.43
C ASN A 65 8.48 -3.26 18.79
N VAL A 66 8.04 -3.67 19.98
CA VAL A 66 7.97 -5.09 20.39
C VAL A 66 6.52 -5.47 20.68
N LEU A 67 6.02 -6.53 20.04
CA LEU A 67 4.63 -6.97 20.21
C LEU A 67 4.34 -7.41 21.65
N ASN A 68 3.32 -6.81 22.23
CA ASN A 68 2.84 -7.06 23.58
C ASN A 68 1.34 -7.32 23.57
N ILE A 69 0.81 -7.91 24.65
CA ILE A 69 -0.63 -8.11 24.81
C ILE A 69 -1.24 -6.81 25.31
N TRP A 70 -2.29 -6.39 24.62
CA TRP A 70 -3.15 -5.28 24.99
C TRP A 70 -4.54 -5.81 25.31
N ILE A 71 -5.24 -5.12 26.20
CA ILE A 71 -6.65 -5.35 26.47
C ILE A 71 -7.43 -4.04 26.37
N LYS A 72 -8.72 -4.14 26.00
CA LYS A 72 -9.71 -3.07 26.16
C LYS A 72 -11.05 -3.65 26.58
N THR A 73 -11.87 -2.85 27.24
CA THR A 73 -13.29 -3.13 27.42
C THR A 73 -14.02 -2.86 26.10
N ILE A 74 -14.96 -3.72 25.73
CA ILE A 74 -15.73 -3.53 24.50
C ILE A 74 -16.60 -2.28 24.65
N GLY A 75 -16.59 -1.43 23.61
CA GLY A 75 -17.34 -0.19 23.58
C GLY A 75 -16.69 0.99 24.31
N LEU A 76 -15.55 0.79 24.98
CA LEU A 76 -14.79 1.85 25.64
C LEU A 76 -13.42 2.07 24.97
N GLU A 77 -12.81 3.22 25.23
CA GLU A 77 -11.45 3.56 24.76
C GLU A 77 -10.42 3.51 25.89
N ASP A 78 -10.37 2.37 26.58
CA ASP A 78 -9.54 2.10 27.77
C ASP A 78 -8.37 1.12 27.47
N ASN A 79 -7.90 1.12 26.23
CA ASN A 79 -6.84 0.25 25.74
C ASN A 79 -5.57 0.37 26.60
N ARG A 80 -5.04 -0.75 27.09
CA ARG A 80 -3.80 -0.79 27.87
C ARG A 80 -2.98 -2.04 27.59
N ALA A 81 -1.66 -1.89 27.53
CA ALA A 81 -0.74 -3.01 27.52
C ALA A 81 -0.76 -3.71 28.89
N VAL A 82 -0.85 -5.04 28.90
CA VAL A 82 -0.77 -5.87 30.11
C VAL A 82 0.57 -6.60 30.25
N THR A 83 1.39 -6.55 29.21
CA THR A 83 2.76 -7.10 29.22
C THR A 83 3.77 -6.02 28.81
N LYS A 84 5.04 -6.28 29.12
CA LYS A 84 6.17 -5.38 28.79
C LYS A 84 7.39 -6.17 28.30
N ASP A 85 7.17 -7.10 27.37
CA ASP A 85 8.23 -7.80 26.66
C ASP A 85 9.05 -6.79 25.85
N LYS A 86 10.38 -6.91 25.93
CA LYS A 86 11.34 -6.05 25.23
C LYS A 86 12.25 -6.82 24.27
N ASN A 87 12.00 -8.11 24.08
CA ASN A 87 12.88 -8.98 23.32
C ASN A 87 12.18 -9.40 22.01
N ARG A 88 11.69 -10.63 21.93
CA ARG A 88 11.15 -11.20 20.68
C ARG A 88 9.73 -10.74 20.37
N GLY A 89 9.01 -10.25 21.39
CA GLY A 89 7.59 -9.99 21.33
C GLY A 89 6.75 -11.26 21.43
N ILE A 90 5.58 -11.10 22.04
CA ILE A 90 4.62 -12.19 22.23
C ILE A 90 3.99 -12.53 20.88
N ARG A 91 3.94 -13.83 20.55
CA ARG A 91 3.34 -14.32 19.29
C ARG A 91 2.06 -15.08 19.51
N TYR A 92 1.85 -15.65 20.69
CA TYR A 92 0.67 -16.44 21.01
C TYR A 92 0.24 -16.12 22.45
N TYR A 93 -1.07 -16.03 22.64
CA TYR A 93 -1.73 -15.89 23.93
C TYR A 93 -3.15 -16.43 23.79
N PHE A 94 -3.78 -16.80 24.90
CA PHE A 94 -5.17 -17.23 24.95
C PHE A 94 -5.77 -16.79 26.29
N TRP A 95 -7.10 -16.65 26.31
CA TRP A 95 -7.84 -16.59 27.56
C TRP A 95 -7.86 -18.00 28.15
N ALA A 96 -7.57 -18.13 29.44
CA ALA A 96 -7.81 -19.37 30.15
C ALA A 96 -9.31 -19.68 30.14
N GLN A 97 -9.65 -20.95 30.01
CA GLN A 97 -10.96 -21.47 30.34
C GLN A 97 -11.03 -21.64 31.86
N ASP A 98 -12.20 -21.40 32.43
CA ASP A 98 -12.48 -21.67 33.84
C ASP A 98 -12.56 -23.19 34.13
#